data_AF-A0A0P0RI02-F1
#
_entry.id   AF-A0A0P0RI02-F1
#
_cell.length_a   1.000
_cell.length_b   1.000
_cell.length_c   1.000
_cell.angle_alpha   90.00
_cell.angle_beta   90.00
_cell.angle_gamma   90.00
#
_symmetry.space_group_name_H-M   'P 1'
#
loop_
_entity.id
_entity.type
_entity.pdbx_description
1 polymer ?
#
loop_
_entity_poly.entity_id
_entity_poly.type
_entity_poly.pdbx_seq_one_letter_code
_entity_poly.pdbx_strand_id
1 'polypeptide(L)'
;MQVRMDNALLPAGVELAPGKARTAALFRRPSGAIEDAINTSRPAALSARGFVLMRGGVPIIVDGHVVGAIGVSTDTPIHDEDIAKAGAAALETK
;
A
#
# COMPACT_ATOMS: atom_id res chain seq x y z
N MET A 1 7.75 -10.16 4.79
CA MET A 1 9.18 -9.84 4.63
C MET A 1 9.30 -8.36 4.38
N GLN A 2 10.31 -7.69 4.93
CA GLN A 2 10.55 -6.27 4.74
C GLN A 2 11.98 -6.06 4.27
N VAL A 3 12.16 -5.19 3.28
CA VAL A 3 13.47 -4.82 2.73
C VAL A 3 13.48 -3.30 2.56
N ARG A 4 14.60 -2.68 2.90
CA ARG A 4 14.84 -1.25 2.66
C ARG A 4 16.08 -1.14 1.78
N MET A 5 15.96 -0.48 0.64
CA MET A 5 17.11 -0.18 -0.22
C MET A 5 18.05 0.83 0.46
N ASP A 6 19.34 0.69 0.21
CA ASP A 6 20.33 1.69 0.60
C ASP A 6 19.97 3.05 -0.03
N ASN A 7 20.18 4.13 0.72
CA ASN A 7 19.85 5.50 0.32
C ASN A 7 18.36 5.76 0.00
N ALA A 8 17.43 4.92 0.45
CA ALA A 8 16.01 5.26 0.42
C ALA A 8 15.76 6.63 1.06
N LEU A 9 14.95 7.48 0.41
CA LEU A 9 14.85 8.92 0.71
C LEU A 9 14.50 9.23 2.17
N LEU A 10 13.63 8.40 2.77
CA LEU A 10 13.15 8.59 4.13
C LEU A 10 13.32 7.30 4.96
N PRO A 11 14.06 7.34 6.07
CA PRO A 11 14.16 6.19 6.99
C PRO A 11 12.80 5.71 7.49
N ALA A 12 11.83 6.62 7.65
CA ALA A 12 10.46 6.32 8.05
C ALA A 12 9.72 5.37 7.09
N GLY A 13 10.23 5.16 5.87
CA GLY A 13 9.72 4.15 4.94
C GLY A 13 9.60 2.75 5.55
N VAL A 14 10.42 2.43 6.56
CA VAL A 14 10.36 1.16 7.28
C VAL A 14 9.07 0.95 8.07
N GLU A 15 8.37 2.02 8.44
CA GLU A 15 7.05 1.93 9.09
C GLU A 15 5.92 2.18 8.09
N LEU A 16 6.13 3.14 7.17
CA LEU A 16 5.12 3.53 6.20
C LEU A 16 4.81 2.40 5.20
N ALA A 17 5.83 1.77 4.61
CA ALA A 17 5.62 0.71 3.62
C ALA A 17 4.81 -0.48 4.17
N PRO A 18 5.18 -1.12 5.31
CA PRO A 18 4.37 -2.19 5.87
C PRO A 18 2.99 -1.70 6.34
N GLY A 19 2.88 -0.46 6.83
CA GLY A 19 1.59 0.14 7.16
C GLY A 19 0.64 0.26 5.96
N LYS A 20 1.15 0.73 4.81
CA LYS A 20 0.37 0.81 3.55
C LYS A 20 -0.04 -0.57 3.06
N ALA A 21 0.86 -1.57 3.13
CA ALA A 21 0.54 -2.96 2.81
C ALA A 21 -0.57 -3.50 3.71
N ARG A 22 -0.46 -3.28 5.03
CA ARG A 22 -1.47 -3.72 6.02
C ARG A 22 -2.84 -3.07 5.75
N THR A 23 -2.86 -1.78 5.43
CA THR A 23 -4.09 -1.10 4.99
C THR A 23 -4.68 -1.79 3.77
N ALA A 24 -3.88 -2.04 2.73
CA ALA A 24 -4.38 -2.65 1.50
C ALA A 24 -4.92 -4.08 1.72
N ALA A 25 -4.25 -4.88 2.54
CA ALA A 25 -4.70 -6.23 2.91
C ALA A 25 -6.02 -6.22 3.67
N LEU A 26 -6.14 -5.39 4.70
CA LEU A 26 -7.30 -5.38 5.60
C LEU A 26 -8.53 -4.71 4.99
N PHE A 27 -8.34 -3.67 4.19
CA PHE A 27 -9.43 -3.02 3.46
C PHE A 27 -9.76 -3.72 2.12
N ARG A 28 -8.94 -4.71 1.72
CA ARG A 28 -9.09 -5.46 0.47
C ARG A 28 -9.18 -4.55 -0.76
N ARG A 29 -8.41 -3.47 -0.76
CA ARG A 29 -8.34 -2.49 -1.85
C ARG A 29 -7.02 -1.72 -1.79
N PRO A 30 -6.57 -1.11 -2.90
CA PRO A 30 -5.38 -0.26 -2.88
C PRO A 30 -5.50 0.85 -1.84
N SER A 31 -4.42 1.13 -1.11
CA SER A 31 -4.41 2.21 -0.12
C SER A 31 -4.61 3.59 -0.78
N GLY A 32 -4.24 3.74 -2.06
CA GLY A 32 -4.51 4.94 -2.85
C GLY A 32 -6.00 5.22 -3.03
N ALA A 33 -6.84 4.18 -3.16
CA ALA A 33 -8.30 4.37 -3.24
C ALA A 33 -8.89 4.87 -1.90
N ILE A 34 -8.24 4.54 -0.77
CA ILE A 34 -8.62 5.07 0.54
C ILE A 34 -8.18 6.54 0.66
N GLU A 35 -6.97 6.86 0.23
CA GLU A 35 -6.46 8.24 0.20
C GLU A 35 -7.35 9.14 -0.67
N ASP A 36 -7.71 8.70 -1.88
CA ASP A 36 -8.59 9.44 -2.78
C ASP A 36 -9.97 9.70 -2.14
N ALA A 37 -10.52 8.70 -1.44
CA ALA A 37 -11.77 8.85 -0.72
C ALA A 37 -11.64 9.85 0.44
N ILE A 38 -10.55 9.81 1.22
CA ILE A 38 -10.28 10.77 2.31
C ILE A 38 -10.25 12.19 1.77
N ASN A 39 -9.57 12.41 0.64
CA ASN A 39 -9.40 13.72 0.04
C ASN A 39 -10.67 14.27 -0.64
N THR A 40 -11.72 13.44 -0.78
CA THR A 40 -12.95 13.82 -1.52
C THR A 40 -14.23 13.54 -0.72
N SER A 41 -14.66 12.27 -0.68
CA SER A 41 -16.00 11.84 -0.27
C SER A 41 -16.09 11.35 1.17
N ARG A 42 -14.97 11.03 1.80
CA ARG A 42 -14.92 10.35 3.10
C ARG A 42 -13.76 10.81 4.01
N PRO A 43 -13.62 12.11 4.30
CA PRO A 43 -12.57 12.62 5.20
C PRO A 43 -12.60 12.00 6.61
N ALA A 44 -13.78 11.58 7.08
CA ALA A 44 -13.95 10.88 8.35
C ALA A 44 -13.11 9.59 8.47
N ALA A 45 -12.68 8.98 7.35
CA ALA A 45 -11.81 7.81 7.37
C ALA A 45 -10.44 8.07 8.04
N LEU A 46 -10.00 9.33 8.15
CA LEU A 46 -8.83 9.71 8.96
C LEU A 46 -8.96 9.35 10.45
N SER A 47 -10.18 9.14 10.95
CA SER A 47 -10.40 8.68 12.32
C SER A 47 -10.07 7.20 12.55
N ALA A 48 -9.82 6.43 11.47
CA ALA A 48 -9.44 5.02 11.55
C ALA A 48 -8.01 4.87 12.07
N ARG A 49 -7.88 4.66 13.39
CA ARG A 49 -6.59 4.52 14.06
C ARG A 49 -5.89 3.21 13.69
N GLY A 50 -4.56 3.24 13.64
CA GLY A 50 -3.73 2.05 13.43
C GLY A 50 -3.55 1.65 11.96
N PHE A 51 -3.85 2.55 11.03
CA PHE A 51 -3.66 2.35 9.59
C PHE A 51 -2.83 3.48 8.99
N VAL A 52 -2.01 3.13 8.00
CA VAL A 52 -1.35 4.11 7.14
C VAL A 52 -2.20 4.26 5.89
N LEU A 53 -2.92 5.38 5.79
CA LEU A 53 -3.95 5.63 4.77
C LEU A 53 -3.38 6.41 3.58
N MET A 54 -2.12 6.13 3.24
CA MET A 54 -1.37 6.77 2.15
C MET A 54 -1.23 5.79 0.98
N ARG A 55 -1.23 6.28 -0.25
CA ARG A 55 -1.02 5.55 -1.49
C ARG A 55 0.33 4.84 -1.51
N GLY A 56 0.37 3.68 -2.15
CA GLY A 56 1.56 2.83 -2.27
C GLY A 56 1.37 1.40 -1.75
N GLY A 57 0.19 1.05 -1.24
CA GLY A 57 -0.18 -0.31 -0.86
C GLY A 57 -1.17 -0.94 -1.85
N VAL A 58 -0.93 -2.18 -2.27
CA VAL A 58 -1.83 -2.94 -3.15
C VAL A 58 -2.08 -4.36 -2.62
N PRO A 59 -3.32 -4.88 -2.70
CA PRO A 59 -3.62 -6.25 -2.30
C PRO A 59 -3.03 -7.26 -3.30
N ILE A 60 -2.61 -8.42 -2.81
CA ILE A 60 -2.30 -9.60 -3.63
C ILE A 60 -3.58 -10.44 -3.68
N ILE A 61 -4.07 -10.72 -4.88
CA ILE A 61 -5.32 -11.44 -5.11
C ILE A 61 -5.01 -12.76 -5.83
N VAL A 62 -5.43 -13.87 -5.24
CA VAL A 62 -5.33 -15.23 -5.81
C VAL A 62 -6.71 -15.86 -5.73
N ASP A 63 -7.22 -16.38 -6.85
CA ASP A 63 -8.57 -16.98 -6.95
C ASP A 63 -9.68 -16.09 -6.36
N GLY A 64 -9.59 -14.78 -6.60
CA GLY A 64 -10.54 -13.78 -6.07
C GLY A 64 -10.40 -13.48 -4.56
N HIS A 65 -9.43 -14.08 -3.87
CA HIS A 65 -9.20 -13.88 -2.44
C HIS A 65 -7.97 -13.01 -2.20
N VAL A 66 -8.07 -12.07 -1.25
CA VAL A 66 -6.91 -11.31 -0.78
C VAL A 66 -6.08 -12.21 0.13
N VAL A 67 -4.91 -12.63 -0.34
CA VAL A 67 -3.97 -13.50 0.40
C VAL A 67 -2.84 -12.72 1.07
N GLY A 68 -2.73 -11.43 0.77
CA GLY A 68 -1.71 -10.55 1.32
C GLY A 68 -1.74 -9.18 0.66
N ALA A 69 -0.66 -8.43 0.81
CA ALA A 69 -0.48 -7.14 0.15
C ALA A 69 1.01 -6.79 0.04
N ILE A 70 1.32 -5.88 -0.89
CA ILE A 70 2.62 -5.25 -1.05
C ILE A 70 2.46 -3.77 -0.72
N GLY A 71 3.46 -3.21 -0.06
CA GLY A 71 3.51 -1.78 0.25
C GLY A 71 4.88 -1.23 -0.05
N VAL A 72 4.91 -0.09 -0.72
CA VAL A 72 6.11 0.65 -1.08
C VAL A 72 6.00 2.07 -0.55
N SER A 73 7.14 2.62 -0.17
CA SER A 73 7.22 3.97 0.33
C SER A 73 8.52 4.60 -0.12
N THR A 74 8.55 5.93 -0.05
CA THR A 74 9.72 6.83 -0.12
C THR A 74 10.06 7.41 -1.48
N ASP A 75 9.27 7.10 -2.51
CA ASP A 75 9.23 7.89 -3.74
C ASP A 75 7.94 8.73 -3.80
N THR A 76 7.48 9.12 -4.99
CA THR A 76 6.19 9.76 -5.20
C THR A 76 5.04 8.77 -4.92
N PRO A 77 3.86 9.23 -4.47
CA PRO A 77 2.72 8.35 -4.19
C PRO A 77 2.33 7.45 -5.38
N ILE A 78 2.39 7.98 -6.61
CA ILE A 78 2.08 7.24 -7.83
C ILE A 78 3.15 6.19 -8.09
N HIS A 79 4.43 6.56 -8.02
CA HIS A 79 5.53 5.63 -8.27
C HIS A 79 5.59 4.51 -7.22
N ASP A 80 5.36 4.83 -5.94
CA ASP A 80 5.20 3.83 -4.88
C ASP A 80 4.12 2.79 -5.26
N GLU A 81 2.96 3.23 -5.74
CA GLU A 81 1.88 2.33 -6.15
C GLU A 81 2.26 1.50 -7.37
N ASP A 82 2.94 2.08 -8.36
CA ASP A 82 3.36 1.38 -9.57
C ASP A 82 4.39 0.29 -9.27
N ILE A 83 5.36 0.55 -8.38
CA ILE A 83 6.31 -0.48 -7.90
C ILE A 83 5.55 -1.60 -7.16
N ALA A 84 4.59 -1.23 -6.31
CA ALA A 84 3.80 -2.22 -5.56
C ALA A 84 2.98 -3.11 -6.51
N LYS A 85 2.35 -2.53 -7.54
CA LYS A 85 1.64 -3.27 -8.60
C LYS A 85 2.57 -4.19 -9.37
N ALA A 86 3.76 -3.73 -9.75
CA ALA A 86 4.74 -4.55 -10.45
C ALA A 86 5.13 -5.79 -9.62
N GLY A 87 5.35 -5.61 -8.32
CA GLY A 87 5.60 -6.73 -7.40
C GLY A 87 4.42 -7.69 -7.28
N ALA A 88 3.17 -7.18 -7.29
CA ALA A 88 1.98 -8.02 -7.17
C ALA A 88 1.72 -8.83 -8.44
N ALA A 89 1.92 -8.21 -9.62
CA ALA A 89 1.79 -8.87 -10.92
C ALA A 89 2.79 -10.03 -11.10
N ALA A 90 3.96 -9.97 -10.45
CA ALA A 90 4.92 -11.06 -10.47
C ALA A 90 4.44 -12.34 -9.75
N LEU A 91 3.36 -12.23 -8.96
CA LEU A 91 2.73 -13.35 -8.24
C LEU A 91 1.50 -13.90 -8.95
N GLU A 92 1.04 -13.25 -10.02
CA GLU A 92 -0.06 -13.76 -10.85
C GLU A 92 0.46 -15.00 -11.62
N THR A 93 -0.10 -16.17 -11.32
CA THR A 93 0.13 -17.37 -12.11
C THR A 93 -0.51 -17.19 -13.49
N LYS A 94 0.29 -17.37 -14.55
CA LYS A 94 -0.20 -17.49 -15.93
C LYS A 94 -1.14 -18.68 -16.09
#